data_AF-A0A925K131-F1
#
_entry.id   AF-A0A925K131-F1
#
_cell.length_a   1.000
_cell.length_b   1.000
_cell.length_c   1.000
_cell.angle_alpha   90.00
_cell.angle_beta   90.00
_cell.angle_gamma   90.00
#
_symmetry.space_group_name_H-M   'P 1'
#
loop_
_entity.id
_entity.type
_entity.pdbx_description
1 polymer ?
#
loop_
_entity_poly.entity_id
_entity_poly.type
_entity_poly.pdbx_seq_one_letter_code
_entity_poly.pdbx_strand_id
1 'polypeptide(L)'
;MSTVVEESHLLITGNVLSGVLPIPLPQVESDLQLRFDIPAFQLHFAVPITEIDPDMESGRVLFKAAFNDVILVLTAIGNMSEDEDVFKIEHVNLHMEQTEESARADFIISTIRAVLVLADDVHFRIPDVNIDITLRFDEPLLDISQMLRRRQIDYRIMVIEQAIGREFHLPIDISGNEVHDIALAYHAIVEHSFIWPMDTITVFFPSSKEWSDTLLRIRQEASIPIGPDPFSLELFGHKIELGQKRIIIKDAAIENFEIALEELSKNDGHVVPVVIRSMTGQAMYEFFGAPGTLPVMWDSNIKRMAELEPQLDSRLAERYNALAASTLAGLTEKEKEEITTRPELGEAFLIDTSDGE
;
A
#
# COMPACT_ATOMS: atom_id res chain seq x y z
N MET A 1 -6.20 31.16 -22.76
CA MET A 1 -5.67 29.80 -22.92
C MET A 1 -5.79 29.12 -21.57
N SER A 2 -6.56 28.05 -21.51
CA SER A 2 -6.96 27.40 -20.26
C SER A 2 -5.80 26.55 -19.75
N THR A 3 -5.13 27.02 -18.71
CA THR A 3 -4.28 26.19 -17.86
C THR A 3 -5.20 25.24 -17.10
N VAL A 4 -5.46 24.08 -17.71
CA VAL A 4 -5.82 22.90 -16.93
C VAL A 4 -4.54 22.54 -16.19
N VAL A 5 -4.42 23.01 -14.95
CA VAL A 5 -3.56 22.32 -13.99
C VAL A 5 -4.29 21.01 -13.76
N GLU A 6 -3.94 19.99 -14.54
CA GLU A 6 -4.20 18.62 -14.12
C GLU A 6 -3.51 18.50 -12.76
N GLU A 7 -4.31 18.29 -11.72
CA GLU A 7 -3.81 17.91 -10.40
C GLU A 7 -3.06 16.58 -10.57
N SER A 8 -1.78 16.69 -10.94
CA SER A 8 -0.92 15.54 -11.11
C SER A 8 -0.61 15.01 -9.72
N HIS A 9 -1.41 14.06 -9.25
CA HIS A 9 -1.23 13.33 -7.99
C HIS A 9 0.12 12.57 -7.90
N LEU A 10 0.98 12.70 -8.92
CA LEU A 10 2.24 11.96 -9.14
C LEU A 10 3.48 12.87 -9.26
N LEU A 11 3.35 14.18 -9.01
CA LEU A 11 4.48 15.11 -8.98
C LEU A 11 5.13 15.11 -7.59
N ILE A 12 6.45 14.93 -7.52
CA ILE A 12 7.24 15.22 -6.32
C ILE A 12 8.30 16.29 -6.62
N THR A 13 8.47 17.22 -5.69
CA THR A 13 9.47 18.28 -5.80
C THR A 13 10.66 17.97 -4.90
N GLY A 14 11.84 17.88 -5.51
CA GLY A 14 13.11 17.73 -4.82
C GLY A 14 13.82 19.08 -4.66
N ASN A 15 14.32 19.33 -3.46
CA ASN A 15 15.26 20.40 -3.18
C ASN A 15 16.66 20.00 -3.64
N VAL A 16 17.32 20.87 -4.42
CA VAL A 16 18.68 20.62 -4.88
C VAL A 16 19.67 20.98 -3.77
N LEU A 17 20.40 19.98 -3.28
CA LEU A 17 21.47 20.19 -2.31
C LEU A 17 22.77 20.61 -2.99
N SER A 18 23.02 20.07 -4.18
CA SER A 18 24.13 20.45 -5.06
C SER A 18 23.91 19.93 -6.46
N GLY A 19 24.20 20.73 -7.49
CA GLY A 19 24.16 20.28 -8.88
C GLY A 19 24.05 21.45 -9.86
N VAL A 20 24.74 21.34 -10.99
CA VAL A 20 24.66 22.28 -12.11
C VAL A 20 24.59 21.49 -13.41
N LEU A 21 23.95 22.03 -14.44
CA LEU A 21 24.00 21.44 -15.78
C LEU A 21 25.05 22.16 -16.64
N PRO A 22 25.93 21.42 -17.34
CA PRO A 22 26.86 22.03 -18.28
C PRO A 22 26.10 22.54 -19.51
N ILE A 23 26.57 23.64 -20.11
CA ILE A 23 26.04 24.15 -21.37
C ILE A 23 27.16 24.18 -22.43
N PRO A 24 26.89 23.70 -23.67
CA PRO A 24 25.63 23.16 -24.17
C PRO A 24 25.28 21.80 -23.57
N LEU A 25 23.98 21.51 -23.45
CA LEU A 25 23.51 20.19 -23.06
C LEU A 25 23.82 19.16 -24.16
N PRO A 26 24.02 17.89 -23.79
CA PRO A 26 24.20 16.82 -24.76
C PRO A 26 22.97 16.63 -25.65
N GLN A 27 23.21 16.22 -26.90
CA GLN A 27 22.14 15.65 -27.72
C GLN A 27 21.83 14.24 -27.23
N VAL A 28 20.57 13.83 -27.34
CA VAL A 28 20.17 12.45 -27.02
C VAL A 28 20.80 11.51 -28.04
N GLU A 29 21.93 10.91 -27.67
CA GLU A 29 22.54 9.77 -28.38
C GLU A 29 21.99 8.46 -27.80
N SER A 30 22.10 7.37 -28.57
CA SER A 30 21.47 6.06 -28.31
C SER A 30 21.75 5.43 -26.94
N ASP A 31 22.75 5.92 -26.20
CA ASP A 31 23.31 5.25 -25.02
C ASP A 31 23.32 6.13 -23.74
N LEU A 32 22.76 7.34 -23.76
CA LEU A 32 22.72 8.19 -22.55
C LEU A 32 21.87 7.54 -21.45
N GLN A 33 22.47 7.36 -20.28
CA GLN A 33 21.80 6.76 -19.13
C GLN A 33 21.70 7.75 -17.99
N LEU A 34 20.47 7.90 -17.52
CA LEU A 34 20.19 8.50 -16.24
C LEU A 34 20.36 7.44 -15.14
N ARG A 35 21.26 7.70 -14.20
CA ARG A 35 21.50 6.89 -13.01
C ARG A 35 20.88 7.52 -11.78
N PHE A 36 20.06 6.75 -11.08
CA PHE A 36 19.58 7.06 -9.73
C PHE A 36 20.34 6.19 -8.74
N ASP A 37 21.10 6.83 -7.87
CA ASP A 37 21.76 6.17 -6.75
C ASP A 37 21.08 6.62 -5.46
N ILE A 38 20.57 5.64 -4.71
CA ILE A 38 19.83 5.88 -3.48
C ILE A 38 20.51 5.06 -2.38
N PRO A 39 21.60 5.60 -1.78
CA PRO A 39 22.47 4.86 -0.87
C PRO A 39 21.72 4.28 0.32
N ALA A 40 20.70 5.00 0.82
CA ALA A 40 19.86 4.60 1.95
C ALA A 40 19.22 3.21 1.78
N PHE A 41 18.98 2.79 0.53
CA PHE A 41 18.36 1.52 0.16
C PHE A 41 19.31 0.60 -0.64
N GLN A 42 20.57 1.01 -0.83
CA GLN A 42 21.54 0.34 -1.71
C GLN A 42 20.99 0.09 -3.13
N LEU A 43 20.17 1.03 -3.60
CA LEU A 43 19.52 0.97 -4.90
C LEU A 43 20.30 1.78 -5.92
N HIS A 44 20.49 1.16 -7.08
CA HIS A 44 21.12 1.75 -8.24
C HIS A 44 20.29 1.38 -9.45
N PHE A 45 19.67 2.38 -10.08
CA PHE A 45 18.92 2.21 -11.32
C PHE A 45 19.60 3.00 -12.42
N ALA A 46 19.74 2.39 -13.59
CA ALA A 46 20.19 3.07 -14.80
C ALA A 46 19.08 2.96 -15.83
N VAL A 47 18.61 4.10 -16.31
CA VAL A 47 17.47 4.21 -17.22
C VAL A 47 17.87 4.99 -18.46
N PRO A 48 17.54 4.50 -19.66
CA PRO A 48 17.87 5.21 -20.90
C PRO A 48 17.12 6.53 -20.96
N ILE A 49 17.84 7.61 -21.27
CA ILE A 49 17.27 8.92 -21.54
C ILE A 49 16.72 8.88 -22.96
N THR A 50 15.43 9.17 -23.11
CA THR A 50 14.73 9.15 -24.39
C THR A 50 14.59 10.55 -24.98
N GLU A 51 14.60 11.59 -24.14
CA GLU A 51 14.40 12.98 -24.56
C GLU A 51 15.12 13.95 -23.61
N ILE A 52 15.75 14.98 -24.16
CA ILE A 52 16.26 16.15 -23.45
C ILE A 52 15.74 17.38 -24.18
N ASP A 53 14.93 18.18 -23.50
CA ASP A 53 14.33 19.40 -24.05
C ASP A 53 14.73 20.62 -23.20
N PRO A 54 15.74 21.39 -23.63
CA PRO A 54 16.12 22.63 -22.98
C PRO A 54 15.27 23.82 -23.44
N ASP A 55 14.48 24.37 -22.53
CA ASP A 55 13.87 25.68 -22.66
C ASP A 55 14.56 26.67 -21.70
N MET A 56 15.76 27.07 -22.09
CA MET A 56 16.59 27.99 -21.29
C MET A 56 15.96 29.38 -21.17
N GLU A 57 15.07 29.78 -22.08
CA GLU A 57 14.35 31.06 -22.01
C GLU A 57 13.31 31.05 -20.87
N SER A 58 12.65 29.91 -20.63
CA SER A 58 11.74 29.75 -19.48
C SER A 58 12.42 29.28 -18.20
N GLY A 59 13.75 29.08 -18.22
CA GLY A 59 14.53 28.61 -17.08
C GLY A 59 14.27 27.14 -16.74
N ARG A 60 14.04 26.31 -17.76
CA ARG A 60 13.64 24.90 -17.60
C ARG A 60 14.46 23.98 -18.48
N VAL A 61 14.84 22.83 -17.92
CA VAL A 61 15.42 21.72 -18.67
C VAL A 61 14.67 20.44 -18.33
N LEU A 62 14.13 19.80 -19.34
CA LEU A 62 13.35 18.57 -19.19
C LEU A 62 14.17 17.36 -19.65
N PHE A 63 14.15 16.29 -18.85
CA PHE A 63 14.71 14.99 -19.15
C PHE A 63 13.60 13.94 -19.08
N LYS A 64 13.40 13.16 -20.15
CA LYS A 64 12.55 11.96 -20.09
C LYS A 64 13.43 10.72 -20.13
N ALA A 65 13.11 9.76 -19.26
CA ALA A 65 13.76 8.47 -19.25
C ALA A 65 12.74 7.34 -19.14
N ALA A 66 12.95 6.25 -19.88
CA ALA A 66 12.05 5.12 -19.89
C ALA A 66 12.46 4.08 -18.83
N PHE A 67 11.50 3.65 -18.00
CA PHE A 67 11.70 2.63 -16.98
C PHE A 67 10.54 1.63 -16.98
N ASN A 68 10.73 0.50 -17.66
CA ASN A 68 9.66 -0.49 -17.89
C ASN A 68 8.40 0.19 -18.46
N ASP A 69 7.27 0.08 -17.76
CA ASP A 69 5.94 0.59 -18.18
C ASP A 69 5.70 2.04 -17.70
N VAL A 70 6.77 2.76 -17.35
CA VAL A 70 6.73 4.11 -16.77
C VAL A 70 7.76 5.02 -17.45
N ILE A 71 7.39 6.27 -17.69
CA ILE A 71 8.29 7.34 -18.13
C ILE A 71 8.56 8.27 -16.95
N LEU A 72 9.84 8.41 -16.59
CA LEU A 72 10.30 9.37 -15.60
C LEU A 72 10.57 10.70 -16.30
N VAL A 73 9.86 11.74 -15.89
CA VAL A 73 9.98 13.10 -16.42
C VAL A 73 10.59 13.98 -15.34
N LEU A 74 11.86 14.37 -15.51
CA LEU A 74 12.56 15.27 -14.61
C LEU A 74 12.61 16.66 -15.23
N THR A 75 12.09 17.65 -14.52
CA THR A 75 12.18 19.05 -14.90
C THR A 75 13.09 19.77 -13.93
N ALA A 76 14.29 20.12 -14.37
CA ALA A 76 15.19 21.01 -13.67
C ALA A 76 14.75 22.46 -13.90
N ILE A 77 14.54 23.20 -12.82
CA ILE A 77 14.17 24.62 -12.84
C ILE A 77 15.30 25.41 -12.22
N GLY A 78 15.69 26.49 -12.88
CA GLY A 78 16.84 27.27 -12.46
C GLY A 78 17.17 28.41 -13.41
N ASN A 79 18.38 28.94 -13.27
CA ASN A 79 18.83 30.13 -13.97
C ASN A 79 20.21 29.93 -14.58
N MET A 80 20.46 30.63 -15.68
CA MET A 80 21.79 30.74 -16.27
C MET A 80 22.71 31.50 -15.31
N SER A 81 23.90 30.95 -15.05
CA SER A 81 24.93 31.71 -14.35
C SER A 81 25.56 32.71 -15.32
N GLU A 82 25.63 33.99 -14.95
CA GLU A 82 26.21 35.04 -15.81
C GLU A 82 27.74 34.88 -15.97
N ASP A 83 28.40 34.26 -14.99
CA ASP A 83 29.87 34.18 -14.88
C ASP A 83 30.45 32.83 -15.32
N GLU A 84 29.61 31.81 -15.47
CA GLU A 84 30.02 30.42 -15.73
C GLU A 84 29.02 29.86 -16.74
N ASP A 85 29.45 29.23 -17.84
CA ASP A 85 28.58 28.63 -18.88
C ASP A 85 27.83 27.38 -18.34
N VAL A 86 27.05 27.56 -17.28
CA VAL A 86 26.37 26.54 -16.51
C VAL A 86 24.96 27.00 -16.14
N PHE A 87 24.05 26.04 -16.10
CA PHE A 87 22.71 26.23 -15.58
C PHE A 87 22.70 25.85 -14.10
N LYS A 88 22.43 26.82 -13.22
CA LYS A 88 22.30 26.61 -11.77
C LYS A 88 20.89 26.13 -11.48
N ILE A 89 20.78 24.88 -11.04
CA ILE A 89 19.50 24.25 -10.74
C ILE A 89 19.09 24.68 -9.33
N GLU A 90 17.89 25.21 -9.18
CA GLU A 90 17.32 25.59 -7.89
C GLU A 90 16.42 24.47 -7.36
N HIS A 91 15.58 23.91 -8.23
CA HIS A 91 14.65 22.84 -7.89
C HIS A 91 14.57 21.80 -9.00
N VAL A 92 14.24 20.57 -8.62
CA VAL A 92 13.93 19.51 -9.59
C VAL A 92 12.53 18.98 -9.29
N ASN A 93 11.68 19.00 -10.30
CA ASN A 93 10.40 18.32 -10.26
C ASN A 93 10.55 16.96 -10.92
N LEU A 94 10.16 15.88 -10.24
CA LEU A 94 10.02 14.56 -10.83
C LEU A 94 8.54 14.24 -10.98
N HIS A 95 8.14 13.96 -12.20
CA HIS A 95 6.85 13.42 -12.57
C HIS A 95 7.04 12.02 -13.16
N MET A 96 6.06 11.14 -12.97
CA MET A 96 6.08 9.78 -13.51
C MET A 96 4.79 9.55 -14.28
N GLU A 97 4.93 9.22 -15.56
CA GLU A 97 3.83 8.96 -16.48
C GLU A 97 3.72 7.45 -16.72
N GLN A 98 2.51 6.92 -16.72
CA GLN A 98 2.27 5.52 -17.06
C GLN A 98 2.20 5.37 -18.58
N THR A 99 2.85 4.35 -19.13
CA THR A 99 2.64 3.99 -20.54
C THR A 99 1.36 3.19 -20.74
N GLU A 100 0.90 2.51 -19.69
CA GLU A 100 -0.31 1.68 -19.64
C GLU A 100 -0.92 1.72 -18.24
N GLU A 101 -2.25 1.85 -18.15
CA GLU A 101 -3.00 1.83 -16.89
C GLU A 101 -3.02 0.41 -16.32
N SER A 102 -2.07 0.10 -15.44
CA SER A 102 -1.91 -1.25 -14.86
C SER A 102 -1.45 -1.21 -13.40
N ALA A 103 -1.81 -2.23 -12.64
CA ALA A 103 -1.34 -2.41 -11.25
C ALA A 103 0.20 -2.45 -11.17
N ARG A 104 0.85 -2.95 -12.22
CA ARG A 104 2.32 -2.98 -12.32
C ARG A 104 2.91 -1.58 -12.44
N ALA A 105 2.35 -0.73 -13.30
CA ALA A 105 2.80 0.65 -13.42
C ALA A 105 2.58 1.43 -12.12
N ASP A 106 1.41 1.28 -11.49
CA ASP A 106 1.08 1.85 -10.17
C ASP A 106 2.08 1.42 -9.09
N PHE A 107 2.40 0.11 -9.02
CA PHE A 107 3.37 -0.42 -8.08
C PHE A 107 4.79 0.14 -8.31
N ILE A 108 5.23 0.25 -9.57
CA ILE A 108 6.54 0.82 -9.91
C ILE A 108 6.60 2.28 -9.46
N ILE A 109 5.60 3.09 -9.82
CA ILE A 109 5.54 4.51 -9.51
C ILE A 109 5.54 4.73 -8.00
N SER A 110 4.63 4.05 -7.29
CA SER A 110 4.51 4.16 -5.84
C SER A 110 5.79 3.71 -5.12
N THR A 111 6.47 2.66 -5.63
CA THR A 111 7.77 2.22 -5.09
C THR A 111 8.87 3.25 -5.32
N ILE A 112 9.06 3.73 -6.55
CA ILE A 112 10.10 4.73 -6.84
C ILE A 112 9.86 5.98 -6.01
N ARG A 113 8.62 6.47 -5.96
CA ARG A 113 8.26 7.65 -5.18
C ARG A 113 8.55 7.45 -3.69
N ALA A 114 8.13 6.32 -3.11
CA ALA A 114 8.36 6.03 -1.69
C ALA A 114 9.86 5.98 -1.36
N VAL A 115 10.65 5.33 -2.22
CA VAL A 115 12.11 5.25 -2.06
C VAL A 115 12.75 6.65 -2.11
N LEU A 116 12.37 7.48 -3.08
CA LEU A 116 12.92 8.84 -3.24
C LEU A 116 12.60 9.74 -2.05
N VAL A 117 11.36 9.66 -1.57
CA VAL A 117 10.86 10.50 -0.47
C VAL A 117 11.41 10.07 0.89
N LEU A 118 11.56 8.77 1.13
CA LEU A 118 12.13 8.25 2.37
C LEU A 118 13.65 8.30 2.41
N ALA A 119 14.31 8.43 1.26
CA ALA A 119 15.74 8.62 1.21
C ALA A 119 16.13 9.98 1.82
N ASP A 120 17.27 9.99 2.50
CA ASP A 120 17.86 11.22 3.04
C ASP A 120 18.46 12.04 1.90
N ASP A 121 19.25 11.39 1.05
CA ASP A 121 19.85 11.95 -0.15
C ASP A 121 19.64 11.01 -1.36
N VAL A 122 19.34 11.59 -2.51
CA VAL A 122 19.23 10.91 -3.80
C VAL A 122 20.25 11.53 -4.76
N HIS A 123 21.12 10.71 -5.35
CA HIS A 123 22.03 11.17 -6.38
C HIS A 123 21.48 10.82 -7.76
N PHE A 124 21.23 11.86 -8.55
CA PHE A 124 20.91 11.81 -9.95
C PHE A 124 22.19 12.05 -10.75
N ARG A 125 22.57 11.12 -11.61
CA ARG A 125 23.80 11.23 -12.40
C ARG A 125 23.56 10.91 -13.87
N ILE A 126 24.14 11.70 -14.75
CA ILE A 126 24.31 11.36 -16.17
C ILE A 126 25.82 11.39 -16.43
N PRO A 127 26.52 10.26 -16.20
CA PRO A 127 27.98 10.23 -16.16
C PRO A 127 28.64 10.68 -17.46
N ASP A 128 28.04 10.32 -18.60
CA ASP A 128 28.59 10.62 -19.93
C ASP A 128 28.77 12.12 -20.19
N VAL A 129 28.05 12.96 -19.41
CA VAL A 129 28.02 14.41 -19.57
C VAL A 129 28.33 15.13 -18.26
N ASN A 130 28.90 14.41 -17.29
CA ASN A 130 29.31 14.93 -15.97
C ASN A 130 28.20 15.67 -15.21
N ILE A 131 26.93 15.26 -15.40
CA ILE A 131 25.84 15.78 -14.57
C ILE A 131 25.80 14.94 -13.30
N ASP A 132 25.91 15.59 -12.15
CA ASP A 132 25.74 15.01 -10.82
C ASP A 132 24.92 15.99 -9.97
N ILE A 133 23.71 15.56 -9.60
CA ILE A 133 22.74 16.35 -8.85
C ILE A 133 22.38 15.55 -7.62
N THR A 134 22.56 16.16 -6.45
CA THR A 134 22.09 15.60 -5.18
C THR A 134 20.79 16.29 -4.79
N LEU A 135 19.76 15.48 -4.58
CA LEU A 135 18.39 15.89 -4.30
C LEU A 135 17.96 15.38 -2.93
N ARG A 136 17.11 16.17 -2.27
CA ARG A 136 16.32 15.71 -1.12
C ARG A 136 14.85 16.02 -1.36
N PHE A 137 14.00 15.05 -1.05
CA PHE A 137 12.55 15.19 -1.17
C PHE A 137 11.94 15.37 0.22
N ASP A 138 11.15 16.43 0.37
CA ASP A 138 10.54 16.83 1.64
C ASP A 138 9.00 16.67 1.51
N GLU A 139 8.49 15.46 1.78
CA GLU A 139 7.05 15.13 1.71
C GLU A 139 6.49 14.91 3.15
N PRO A 140 5.23 15.30 3.44
CA PRO A 140 4.59 14.99 4.71
C PRO A 140 4.51 13.48 5.02
N LEU A 141 4.69 13.10 6.28
CA LEU A 141 4.62 11.68 6.72
C LEU A 141 3.28 11.01 6.41
N LEU A 142 2.18 11.77 6.42
CA LEU A 142 0.85 11.26 6.09
C LEU A 142 0.81 10.78 4.63
N ASP A 143 1.36 11.57 3.71
CA ASP A 143 1.37 11.29 2.28
C ASP A 143 2.26 10.08 1.99
N ILE A 144 3.42 9.99 2.65
CA ILE A 144 4.31 8.82 2.58
C ILE A 144 3.59 7.55 3.04
N SER A 145 2.87 7.61 4.16
CA SER A 145 2.13 6.46 4.70
C SER A 145 1.01 6.01 3.74
N GLN A 146 0.27 6.95 3.16
CA GLN A 146 -0.74 6.66 2.15
C GLN A 146 -0.13 6.03 0.89
N MET A 147 1.02 6.54 0.43
CA MET A 147 1.76 5.98 -0.70
C MET A 147 2.23 4.54 -0.45
N LEU A 148 2.81 4.25 0.72
CA LEU A 148 3.23 2.89 1.07
C LEU A 148 2.03 1.94 1.15
N ARG A 149 0.90 2.39 1.71
CA ARG A 149 -0.34 1.62 1.72
C ARG A 149 -0.84 1.33 0.30
N ARG A 150 -0.81 2.33 -0.59
CA ARG A 150 -1.21 2.15 -2.00
C ARG A 150 -0.29 1.15 -2.68
N ARG A 151 1.03 1.29 -2.52
CA ARG A 151 2.03 0.33 -3.04
C ARG A 151 1.74 -1.11 -2.60
N GLN A 152 1.40 -1.34 -1.33
CA GLN A 152 1.04 -2.68 -0.84
C GLN A 152 -0.22 -3.23 -1.51
N ILE A 153 -1.23 -2.37 -1.73
CA ILE A 153 -2.46 -2.73 -2.43
C ILE A 153 -2.14 -3.12 -3.87
N ASP A 154 -1.38 -2.27 -4.59
CA ASP A 154 -1.01 -2.51 -5.99
C ASP A 154 -0.24 -3.82 -6.15
N TYR A 155 0.74 -4.08 -5.27
CA TYR A 155 1.47 -5.35 -5.27
C TYR A 155 0.56 -6.57 -5.08
N ARG A 156 -0.38 -6.49 -4.14
CA ARG A 156 -1.35 -7.58 -3.91
C ARG A 156 -2.23 -7.81 -5.13
N ILE A 157 -2.66 -6.74 -5.78
CA ILE A 157 -3.46 -6.83 -7.01
C ILE A 157 -2.64 -7.50 -8.12
N MET A 158 -1.39 -7.09 -8.35
CA MET A 158 -0.51 -7.75 -9.33
C MET A 158 -0.41 -9.26 -9.10
N VAL A 159 -0.24 -9.69 -7.85
CA VAL A 159 -0.17 -11.13 -7.50
C VAL A 159 -1.49 -11.84 -7.80
N ILE A 160 -2.63 -11.21 -7.51
CA ILE A 160 -3.96 -11.75 -7.82
C ILE A 160 -4.14 -11.88 -9.34
N GLU A 161 -3.87 -10.82 -10.10
CA GLU A 161 -3.98 -10.77 -11.56
C GLU A 161 -3.18 -11.90 -12.22
N GLN A 162 -1.94 -12.11 -11.74
CA GLN A 162 -1.08 -13.17 -12.21
C GLN A 162 -1.64 -14.57 -11.91
N ALA A 163 -2.12 -14.80 -10.68
CA ALA A 163 -2.65 -16.10 -10.27
C ALA A 163 -3.91 -16.47 -11.07
N ILE A 164 -4.75 -15.50 -11.41
CA ILE A 164 -6.00 -15.72 -12.16
C ILE A 164 -5.83 -15.57 -13.68
N GLY A 165 -4.69 -15.05 -14.14
CA GLY A 165 -4.41 -14.77 -15.55
C GLY A 165 -5.30 -13.69 -16.17
N ARG A 166 -5.63 -12.64 -15.40
CA ARG A 166 -6.46 -11.51 -15.85
C ARG A 166 -5.99 -10.21 -15.22
N GLU A 167 -5.93 -9.16 -16.02
CA GLU A 167 -5.62 -7.80 -15.58
C GLU A 167 -6.92 -7.06 -15.22
N PHE A 168 -6.85 -6.22 -14.19
CA PHE A 168 -7.94 -5.36 -13.77
C PHE A 168 -7.73 -3.92 -14.26
N HIS A 169 -8.84 -3.25 -14.51
CA HIS A 169 -8.83 -1.80 -14.68
C HIS A 169 -9.02 -1.17 -13.30
N LEU A 170 -7.95 -0.58 -12.76
CA LEU A 170 -7.97 -0.07 -11.39
C LEU A 170 -8.76 1.24 -11.30
N PRO A 171 -9.72 1.36 -10.37
CA PRO A 171 -10.31 2.65 -10.08
C PRO A 171 -9.29 3.56 -9.38
N ILE A 172 -9.49 4.88 -9.53
CA ILE A 172 -8.70 5.90 -8.84
C ILE A 172 -8.80 5.69 -7.31
N ASP A 173 -10.03 5.48 -6.83
CA ASP A 173 -10.32 5.23 -5.42
C ASP A 173 -10.66 3.76 -5.18
N ILE A 174 -10.01 3.15 -4.18
CA ILE A 174 -10.30 1.78 -3.72
C ILE A 174 -10.91 1.88 -2.32
N SER A 175 -12.11 1.34 -2.16
CA SER A 175 -12.85 1.40 -0.88
C SER A 175 -12.20 0.52 0.20
N GLY A 176 -12.48 0.81 1.47
CA GLY A 176 -11.95 0.02 2.58
C GLY A 176 -12.34 -1.47 2.53
N ASN A 177 -13.53 -1.78 2.02
CA ASN A 177 -14.00 -3.16 1.83
C ASN A 177 -13.23 -3.86 0.71
N GLU A 178 -12.98 -3.17 -0.41
CA GLU A 178 -12.15 -3.73 -1.49
C GLU A 178 -10.71 -3.97 -1.02
N VAL A 179 -10.14 -3.06 -0.23
CA VAL A 179 -8.81 -3.28 0.37
C VAL A 179 -8.79 -4.54 1.24
N HIS A 180 -9.87 -4.79 2.00
CA HIS A 180 -10.01 -6.01 2.79
C HIS A 180 -10.07 -7.26 1.91
N ASP A 181 -10.91 -7.23 0.87
CA ASP A 181 -11.11 -8.36 -0.04
C ASP A 181 -9.85 -8.67 -0.87
N ILE A 182 -9.12 -7.63 -1.32
CA ILE A 182 -7.81 -7.76 -1.98
C ILE A 182 -6.82 -8.47 -1.05
N ALA A 183 -6.77 -8.06 0.22
CA ALA A 183 -5.88 -8.68 1.18
C ALA A 183 -6.27 -10.15 1.45
N LEU A 184 -7.55 -10.43 1.62
CA LEU A 184 -8.05 -11.80 1.81
C LEU A 184 -7.75 -12.69 0.61
N ALA A 185 -7.98 -12.21 -0.61
CA ALA A 185 -7.66 -12.91 -1.85
C ALA A 185 -6.17 -13.19 -2.00
N TYR A 186 -5.33 -12.19 -1.70
CA TYR A 186 -3.87 -12.34 -1.70
C TYR A 186 -3.41 -13.45 -0.74
N HIS A 187 -3.86 -13.43 0.52
CA HIS A 187 -3.48 -14.46 1.49
C HIS A 187 -4.02 -15.85 1.11
N ALA A 188 -5.22 -15.93 0.53
CA ALA A 188 -5.77 -17.18 0.01
C ALA A 188 -4.90 -17.79 -1.10
N ILE A 189 -4.36 -16.95 -1.99
CA ILE A 189 -3.54 -17.35 -3.15
C ILE A 189 -2.10 -17.68 -2.75
N VAL A 190 -1.50 -16.89 -1.87
CA VAL A 190 -0.08 -17.01 -1.52
C VAL A 190 0.14 -17.97 -0.36
N GLU A 191 -0.59 -17.77 0.73
CA GLU A 191 -0.36 -18.47 1.99
C GLU A 191 -1.20 -19.73 2.13
N HIS A 192 -2.39 -19.75 1.52
CA HIS A 192 -3.41 -20.82 1.58
C HIS A 192 -3.94 -21.13 2.99
N SER A 193 -3.18 -20.85 4.05
CA SER A 193 -3.56 -21.01 5.44
C SER A 193 -3.03 -19.85 6.27
N PHE A 194 -3.92 -19.07 6.87
CA PHE A 194 -3.56 -17.85 7.60
C PHE A 194 -4.59 -17.48 8.67
N ILE A 195 -4.14 -16.71 9.66
CA ILE A 195 -5.01 -16.17 10.71
C ILE A 195 -5.60 -14.85 10.23
N TRP A 196 -6.91 -14.70 10.31
CA TRP A 196 -7.63 -13.52 9.85
C TRP A 196 -8.57 -12.97 10.93
N PRO A 197 -8.77 -11.64 10.99
CA PRO A 197 -9.77 -11.05 11.89
C PRO A 197 -11.17 -11.60 11.60
N MET A 198 -11.86 -12.03 12.65
CA MET A 198 -13.20 -12.59 12.60
C MET A 198 -13.84 -12.49 13.98
N ASP A 199 -14.84 -11.64 14.13
CA ASP A 199 -15.58 -11.52 15.40
C ASP A 199 -16.70 -12.57 15.48
N THR A 200 -17.55 -12.62 14.47
CA THR A 200 -18.72 -13.50 14.42
C THR A 200 -18.97 -14.05 13.02
N ILE A 201 -19.56 -15.24 12.95
CA ILE A 201 -20.09 -15.84 11.73
C ILE A 201 -21.44 -16.48 11.99
N THR A 202 -22.35 -16.33 11.04
CA THR A 202 -23.64 -17.03 11.05
C THR A 202 -23.58 -18.19 10.07
N VAL A 203 -23.77 -19.40 10.59
CA VAL A 203 -23.88 -20.64 9.81
C VAL A 203 -25.33 -21.08 9.79
N PHE A 204 -25.79 -21.60 8.66
CA PHE A 204 -27.18 -22.00 8.47
C PHE A 204 -27.29 -23.51 8.40
N PHE A 205 -28.02 -24.11 9.34
CA PHE A 205 -28.24 -25.55 9.39
C PHE A 205 -29.72 -25.87 9.18
N PRO A 206 -30.08 -26.94 8.46
CA PRO A 206 -31.46 -27.39 8.40
C PRO A 206 -31.89 -27.99 9.75
N SER A 207 -33.11 -27.67 10.16
CA SER A 207 -33.78 -28.22 11.35
C SER A 207 -33.92 -29.73 11.21
N SER A 208 -33.01 -30.44 11.88
CA SER A 208 -32.98 -31.89 11.94
C SER A 208 -32.36 -32.36 13.25
N LYS A 209 -32.73 -33.57 13.66
CA LYS A 209 -32.11 -34.22 14.84
C LYS A 209 -30.59 -34.37 14.71
N GLU A 210 -30.10 -34.61 13.49
CA GLU A 210 -28.66 -34.73 13.22
C GLU A 210 -27.91 -33.43 13.53
N TRP A 211 -28.46 -32.28 13.13
CA TRP A 211 -27.86 -30.98 13.40
C TRP A 211 -28.04 -30.53 14.85
N SER A 212 -29.15 -30.88 15.52
CA SER A 212 -29.29 -30.64 16.96
C SER A 212 -28.24 -31.42 17.77
N ASP A 213 -28.02 -32.69 17.45
CA ASP A 213 -27.01 -33.53 18.09
C ASP A 213 -25.59 -33.01 17.79
N THR A 214 -25.37 -32.52 16.57
CA THR A 214 -24.10 -31.90 16.16
C THR A 214 -23.83 -30.60 16.92
N LEU A 215 -24.85 -29.74 17.09
CA LEU A 215 -24.71 -28.47 17.83
C LEU A 215 -24.30 -28.72 19.30
N LEU A 216 -24.90 -29.74 19.94
CA LEU A 216 -24.54 -30.17 21.30
C LEU A 216 -23.07 -30.63 21.40
N ARG A 217 -22.58 -31.35 20.40
CA ARG A 217 -21.18 -31.78 20.32
C ARG A 217 -20.25 -30.59 20.13
N ILE A 218 -20.55 -29.72 19.17
CA ILE A 218 -19.73 -28.54 18.82
C ILE A 218 -19.58 -27.60 20.02
N ARG A 219 -20.63 -27.44 20.86
CA ARG A 219 -20.56 -26.63 22.09
C ARG A 219 -19.46 -27.09 23.06
N GLN A 220 -19.08 -28.37 23.02
CA GLN A 220 -18.06 -28.95 23.90
C GLN A 220 -16.64 -28.85 23.30
N GLU A 221 -16.52 -28.46 22.04
CA GLU A 221 -15.24 -28.36 21.34
C GLU A 221 -14.62 -26.98 21.57
N ALA A 222 -13.31 -26.94 21.84
CA ALA A 222 -12.56 -25.68 21.94
C ALA A 222 -12.28 -25.05 20.56
N SER A 223 -12.57 -25.77 19.47
CA SER A 223 -12.30 -25.33 18.10
C SER A 223 -13.39 -25.80 17.17
N ILE A 224 -14.04 -24.87 16.46
CA ILE A 224 -15.17 -25.16 15.59
C ILE A 224 -14.74 -25.01 14.13
N PRO A 225 -14.66 -26.10 13.35
CA PRO A 225 -14.45 -26.03 11.90
C PRO A 225 -15.76 -25.78 11.16
N ILE A 226 -15.73 -24.88 10.18
CA ILE A 226 -16.84 -24.52 9.28
C ILE A 226 -16.36 -24.74 7.83
N GLY A 227 -17.20 -25.37 7.01
CA GLY A 227 -16.85 -25.79 5.64
C GLY A 227 -16.11 -27.15 5.61
N PRO A 228 -15.38 -27.47 4.52
CA PRO A 228 -15.01 -26.60 3.40
C PRO A 228 -16.18 -26.33 2.43
N ASP A 229 -16.39 -25.06 2.08
CA ASP A 229 -17.41 -24.62 1.12
C ASP A 229 -16.77 -23.88 -0.05
N PRO A 230 -17.31 -23.98 -1.29
CA PRO A 230 -16.85 -23.17 -2.40
C PRO A 230 -16.88 -21.68 -2.05
N PHE A 231 -15.80 -20.96 -2.38
CA PHE A 231 -15.66 -19.56 -2.06
C PHE A 231 -15.16 -18.75 -3.25
N SER A 232 -15.81 -17.61 -3.45
CA SER A 232 -15.45 -16.64 -4.47
C SER A 232 -15.61 -15.23 -3.91
N LEU A 233 -14.80 -14.31 -4.39
CA LEU A 233 -14.91 -12.88 -4.13
C LEU A 233 -15.20 -12.13 -5.43
N GLU A 234 -15.74 -10.92 -5.31
CA GLU A 234 -15.85 -9.99 -6.43
C GLU A 234 -14.85 -8.85 -6.20
N LEU A 235 -13.89 -8.69 -7.10
CA LEU A 235 -12.96 -7.57 -7.10
C LEU A 235 -13.11 -6.82 -8.42
N PHE A 236 -13.32 -5.50 -8.35
CA PHE A 236 -13.43 -4.63 -9.52
C PHE A 236 -14.45 -5.10 -10.57
N GLY A 237 -15.59 -5.65 -10.13
CA GLY A 237 -16.63 -6.20 -11.01
C GLY A 237 -16.32 -7.58 -11.59
N HIS A 238 -15.25 -8.23 -11.15
CA HIS A 238 -14.84 -9.56 -11.58
C HIS A 238 -14.95 -10.57 -10.46
N LYS A 239 -15.66 -11.68 -10.74
CA LYS A 239 -15.72 -12.83 -9.85
C LYS A 239 -14.41 -13.62 -9.90
N ILE A 240 -13.78 -13.79 -8.75
CA ILE A 240 -12.56 -14.58 -8.53
C ILE A 240 -12.93 -15.83 -7.74
N GLU A 241 -12.71 -16.99 -8.34
CA GLU A 241 -12.90 -18.27 -7.66
C GLU A 241 -11.64 -18.59 -6.84
N LEU A 242 -11.79 -18.77 -5.53
CA LEU A 242 -10.69 -19.06 -4.59
C LEU A 242 -10.74 -20.51 -4.08
N GLY A 243 -11.41 -21.39 -4.83
CA GLY A 243 -11.53 -22.81 -4.48
C GLY A 243 -12.50 -23.05 -3.32
N GLN A 244 -12.12 -23.91 -2.39
CA GLN A 244 -12.90 -24.22 -1.19
C GLN A 244 -12.28 -23.56 0.04
N LYS A 245 -13.10 -22.92 0.86
CA LYS A 245 -12.70 -22.26 2.10
C LYS A 245 -13.18 -23.05 3.30
N ARG A 246 -12.29 -23.31 4.25
CA ARG A 246 -12.62 -23.78 5.58
C ARG A 246 -12.19 -22.73 6.61
N ILE A 247 -13.02 -22.50 7.60
CA ILE A 247 -12.74 -21.56 8.70
C ILE A 247 -12.68 -22.37 9.99
N ILE A 248 -11.63 -22.17 10.78
CA ILE A 248 -11.44 -22.83 12.07
C ILE A 248 -11.38 -21.76 13.14
N ILE A 249 -12.41 -21.72 13.99
CA ILE A 249 -12.52 -20.75 15.08
C ILE A 249 -12.07 -21.42 16.36
N LYS A 250 -10.93 -21.00 16.91
CA LYS A 250 -10.46 -21.43 18.23
C LYS A 250 -11.12 -20.60 19.31
N ASP A 251 -11.34 -21.20 20.48
CA ASP A 251 -11.99 -20.57 21.62
C ASP A 251 -13.31 -19.89 21.23
N ALA A 252 -14.18 -20.67 20.59
CA ALA A 252 -15.44 -20.18 20.04
C ALA A 252 -16.61 -20.32 21.02
N ALA A 253 -17.58 -19.40 20.94
CA ALA A 253 -18.83 -19.46 21.67
C ALA A 253 -20.02 -19.39 20.71
N ILE A 254 -21.07 -20.17 20.97
CA ILE A 254 -22.33 -20.11 20.21
C ILE A 254 -23.27 -19.15 20.94
N GLU A 255 -23.45 -17.94 20.41
CA GLU A 255 -24.18 -16.87 21.11
C GLU A 255 -25.66 -17.21 21.31
N ASN A 256 -26.29 -17.78 20.30
CA ASN A 256 -27.72 -18.10 20.30
C ASN A 256 -28.00 -19.58 20.58
N PHE A 257 -27.13 -20.25 21.35
CA PHE A 257 -27.16 -21.72 21.51
C PHE A 257 -28.53 -22.29 21.89
N GLU A 258 -29.16 -21.77 22.95
CA GLU A 258 -30.41 -22.36 23.47
C GLU A 258 -31.56 -22.23 22.45
N ILE A 259 -31.67 -21.07 21.79
CA ILE A 259 -32.68 -20.81 20.74
C ILE A 259 -32.40 -21.69 19.53
N ALA A 260 -31.15 -21.75 19.07
CA ALA A 260 -30.76 -22.57 17.93
C ALA A 260 -31.02 -24.06 18.19
N LEU A 261 -30.73 -24.55 19.40
CA LEU A 261 -30.97 -25.94 19.77
C LEU A 261 -32.47 -26.27 19.76
N GLU A 262 -33.31 -25.40 20.30
CA GLU A 262 -34.77 -25.56 20.28
C GLU A 262 -35.30 -25.62 18.84
N GLU A 263 -34.89 -24.67 18.00
CA GLU A 263 -35.33 -24.62 16.60
C GLU A 263 -34.84 -25.82 15.78
N LEU A 264 -33.58 -26.24 15.93
CA LEU A 264 -33.04 -27.43 15.24
C LEU A 264 -33.75 -28.72 15.66
N SER A 265 -34.25 -28.78 16.90
CA SER A 265 -34.93 -29.96 17.44
C SER A 265 -36.35 -30.16 16.88
N LYS A 266 -36.91 -29.18 16.15
CA LYS A 266 -38.25 -29.29 15.54
C LYS A 266 -38.30 -30.31 14.41
N ASN A 267 -37.16 -30.60 13.77
CA ASN A 267 -36.99 -31.65 12.76
C ASN A 267 -37.98 -31.56 11.59
N ASP A 268 -38.24 -30.33 11.14
CA ASP A 268 -39.16 -29.95 10.06
C ASP A 268 -38.40 -29.40 8.82
N GLY A 269 -37.07 -29.39 8.85
CA GLY A 269 -36.21 -29.05 7.72
C GLY A 269 -36.06 -27.57 7.41
N HIS A 270 -36.69 -26.66 8.18
CA HIS A 270 -36.49 -25.22 7.99
C HIS A 270 -35.06 -24.80 8.35
N VAL A 271 -34.59 -23.68 7.81
CA VAL A 271 -33.20 -23.23 8.01
C VAL A 271 -33.08 -22.47 9.34
N VAL A 272 -32.15 -22.90 10.20
CA VAL A 272 -31.85 -22.29 11.49
C VAL A 272 -30.50 -21.58 11.44
N PRO A 273 -30.44 -20.27 11.74
CA PRO A 273 -29.18 -19.55 11.87
C PRO A 273 -28.50 -19.84 13.21
N VAL A 274 -27.22 -20.17 13.18
CA VAL A 274 -26.36 -20.39 14.35
C VAL A 274 -25.23 -19.37 14.30
N VAL A 275 -25.15 -18.54 15.34
CA VAL A 275 -24.16 -17.46 15.45
C VAL A 275 -23.00 -17.95 16.31
N ILE A 276 -21.82 -18.02 15.70
CA ILE A 276 -20.57 -18.44 16.33
C ILE A 276 -19.68 -17.20 16.46
N ARG A 277 -19.26 -16.91 17.69
CA ARG A 277 -18.34 -15.82 18.03
C ARG A 277 -16.95 -16.37 18.32
N SER A 278 -15.92 -15.71 17.79
CA SER A 278 -14.53 -15.90 18.22
C SER A 278 -14.25 -15.09 19.48
N MET A 279 -13.74 -15.73 20.53
CA MET A 279 -13.34 -15.00 21.75
C MET A 279 -12.00 -14.28 21.60
N THR A 280 -11.21 -14.64 20.58
CA THR A 280 -9.92 -13.99 20.27
C THR A 280 -10.04 -12.91 19.19
N GLY A 281 -11.23 -12.75 18.58
CA GLY A 281 -11.44 -11.86 17.42
C GLY A 281 -10.74 -12.34 16.14
N GLN A 282 -10.32 -13.61 16.10
CA GLN A 282 -9.57 -14.18 14.99
C GLN A 282 -10.04 -15.60 14.66
N ALA A 283 -9.82 -16.03 13.41
CA ALA A 283 -10.02 -17.40 12.97
C ALA A 283 -8.91 -17.82 11.99
N MET A 284 -8.65 -19.12 11.90
CA MET A 284 -7.77 -19.68 10.88
C MET A 284 -8.58 -19.94 9.61
N TYR A 285 -8.13 -19.42 8.49
CA TYR A 285 -8.71 -19.65 7.17
C TYR A 285 -7.82 -20.63 6.44
N GLU A 286 -8.41 -21.67 5.84
CA GLU A 286 -7.73 -22.64 4.99
C GLU A 286 -8.41 -22.65 3.62
N PHE A 287 -7.64 -22.47 2.56
CA PHE A 287 -8.09 -22.45 1.17
C PHE A 287 -7.51 -23.63 0.41
N PHE A 288 -8.40 -24.44 -0.18
CA PHE A 288 -8.07 -25.61 -0.97
C PHE A 288 -8.40 -25.36 -2.44
N GLY A 289 -7.42 -25.50 -3.32
CA GLY A 289 -7.61 -25.27 -4.75
C GLY A 289 -7.77 -23.79 -5.13
N ALA A 290 -7.28 -22.87 -4.28
CA ALA A 290 -7.05 -21.49 -4.69
C ALA A 290 -6.09 -21.46 -5.90
N PRO A 291 -6.23 -20.47 -6.80
CA PRO A 291 -5.33 -20.35 -7.94
C PRO A 291 -3.90 -20.16 -7.43
N GLY A 292 -2.96 -20.93 -7.98
CA GLY A 292 -1.55 -20.85 -7.61
C GLY A 292 -0.85 -19.72 -8.36
N THR A 293 0.21 -19.18 -7.76
CA THR A 293 1.14 -18.29 -8.44
C THR A 293 2.17 -19.08 -9.25
N LEU A 294 2.67 -18.48 -10.33
CA LEU A 294 3.75 -19.09 -11.10
C LEU A 294 5.07 -19.05 -10.30
N PRO A 295 5.94 -20.07 -10.40
CA PRO A 295 7.21 -20.12 -9.65
C PRO A 295 8.16 -18.94 -9.94
N VAL A 296 8.04 -18.34 -11.13
CA VAL A 296 8.71 -17.09 -11.50
C VAL A 296 7.63 -16.05 -11.68
N MET A 297 7.31 -15.35 -10.58
CA MET A 297 6.27 -14.32 -10.62
C MET A 297 6.73 -13.08 -11.40
N TRP A 298 7.96 -12.64 -11.16
CA TRP A 298 8.42 -11.31 -11.54
C TRP A 298 9.77 -11.33 -12.24
N ASP A 299 10.01 -10.32 -13.09
CA ASP A 299 11.37 -10.00 -13.52
C ASP A 299 12.23 -9.54 -12.33
N SER A 300 13.55 -9.47 -12.54
CA SER A 300 14.50 -9.12 -11.48
C SER A 300 14.29 -7.73 -10.89
N ASN A 301 13.75 -6.78 -11.65
CA ASN A 301 13.55 -5.41 -11.18
C ASN A 301 12.34 -5.33 -10.25
N ILE A 302 11.19 -5.88 -10.68
CA ILE A 302 9.98 -5.94 -9.86
C ILE A 302 10.23 -6.76 -8.59
N LYS A 303 10.96 -7.87 -8.68
CA LYS A 303 11.34 -8.65 -7.51
C LYS A 303 12.15 -7.83 -6.50
N ARG A 304 13.18 -7.10 -6.96
CA ARG A 304 13.99 -6.22 -6.10
C ARG A 304 13.13 -5.12 -5.46
N MET A 305 12.17 -4.56 -6.21
CA MET A 305 11.23 -3.55 -5.70
C MET A 305 10.31 -4.11 -4.62
N ALA A 306 9.81 -5.33 -4.77
CA ALA A 306 8.98 -5.99 -3.76
C ALA A 306 9.77 -6.27 -2.47
N GLU A 307 11.04 -6.67 -2.60
CA GLU A 307 11.95 -6.96 -1.47
C GLU A 307 12.34 -5.72 -0.64
N LEU A 308 12.03 -4.50 -1.10
CA LEU A 308 12.28 -3.26 -0.34
C LEU A 308 11.33 -3.03 0.83
N GLU A 309 10.22 -3.79 0.91
CA GLU A 309 9.15 -3.55 1.88
C GLU A 309 9.66 -3.35 3.32
N PRO A 310 10.49 -4.25 3.90
CA PRO A 310 10.91 -4.08 5.28
C PRO A 310 11.78 -2.84 5.50
N GLN A 311 12.51 -2.40 4.46
CA GLN A 311 13.36 -1.22 4.53
C GLN A 311 12.54 0.06 4.48
N LEU A 312 11.50 0.09 3.64
CA LEU A 312 10.57 1.22 3.53
C LEU A 312 9.83 1.44 4.86
N ASP A 313 9.32 0.36 5.45
CA ASP A 313 8.63 0.40 6.75
C ASP A 313 9.56 0.88 7.88
N SER A 314 10.79 0.34 7.94
CA SER A 314 11.78 0.76 8.95
C SER A 314 12.08 2.25 8.85
N ARG A 315 12.30 2.76 7.63
CA ARG A 315 12.62 4.18 7.41
C ARG A 315 11.45 5.10 7.72
N LEU A 316 10.21 4.70 7.40
CA LEU A 316 9.03 5.46 7.80
C LEU A 316 8.91 5.53 9.33
N ALA A 317 9.10 4.40 10.02
CA ALA A 317 9.08 4.34 11.47
C ALA A 317 10.20 5.20 12.10
N GLU A 318 11.40 5.17 11.53
CA GLU A 318 12.52 6.04 11.96
C GLU A 318 12.18 7.52 11.83
N ARG A 319 11.60 7.96 10.70
CA ARG A 319 11.18 9.35 10.52
C ARG A 319 10.06 9.75 11.50
N TYR A 320 9.09 8.85 11.73
CA TYR A 320 8.04 9.09 12.72
C TYR A 320 8.62 9.24 14.13
N ASN A 321 9.53 8.34 14.52
CA ASN A 321 10.21 8.39 15.81
C ASN A 321 11.09 9.63 15.95
N ALA A 322 11.77 10.07 14.88
CA ALA A 322 12.56 11.30 14.87
C ALA A 322 11.68 12.55 15.02
N LEU A 323 10.50 12.57 14.37
CA LEU A 323 9.53 13.65 14.55
C LEU A 323 8.96 13.67 15.97
N ALA A 324 8.61 12.51 16.53
CA ALA A 324 8.16 12.41 17.91
C ALA A 324 9.27 12.81 18.90
N ALA A 325 10.52 12.44 18.65
CA ALA A 325 11.64 12.82 19.50
C ALA A 325 11.93 14.34 19.42
N SER A 326 11.77 14.95 18.24
CA SER A 326 12.00 16.40 18.06
C SER A 326 10.91 17.25 18.69
N THR A 327 9.65 16.81 18.68
CA THR A 327 8.55 17.49 19.40
C THR A 327 8.69 17.38 20.93
N LEU A 328 9.37 16.34 21.41
CA LEU A 328 9.70 16.17 22.83
C LEU A 328 11.06 16.78 23.22
N ALA A 329 11.84 17.29 22.25
CA ALA A 329 13.15 17.86 22.51
C ALA A 329 13.02 19.23 23.21
N GLY A 330 13.74 19.41 24.32
CA GLY A 330 13.70 20.63 25.12
C GLY A 330 12.63 20.66 26.22
N LEU A 331 11.76 19.65 26.28
CA LEU A 331 10.84 19.45 27.39
C LEU A 331 11.52 18.69 28.53
N THR A 332 11.21 19.07 29.76
CA THR A 332 11.56 18.32 30.96
C THR A 332 10.77 17.01 31.02
N GLU A 333 11.26 16.00 31.75
CA GLU A 333 10.55 14.72 31.90
C GLU A 333 9.12 14.89 32.44
N LYS A 334 8.90 15.90 33.30
CA LYS A 334 7.57 16.24 33.81
C LYS A 334 6.63 16.77 32.73
N GLU A 335 7.13 17.61 31.82
CA GLU A 335 6.33 18.16 30.70
C GLU A 335 6.04 17.07 29.64
N LYS A 336 6.97 16.15 29.45
CA LYS A 336 6.74 14.97 28.59
C LYS A 336 5.66 14.07 29.18
N GLU A 337 5.69 13.82 30.49
CA GLU A 337 4.64 13.06 31.19
C GLU A 337 3.28 13.76 31.03
N GLU A 338 3.18 15.07 31.25
CA GLU A 338 1.92 15.83 31.13
C GLU A 338 1.31 15.80 29.71
N ILE A 339 2.14 15.84 28.65
CA ILE A 339 1.68 15.80 27.25
C ILE A 339 1.35 14.37 26.79
N THR A 340 2.02 13.36 27.33
CA THR A 340 1.80 11.95 26.98
C THR A 340 0.75 11.27 27.87
N THR A 341 0.38 11.87 29.01
CA THR A 341 -0.77 11.42 29.79
C THR A 341 -2.04 11.56 28.97
N ARG A 342 -2.72 10.43 28.79
CA ARG A 342 -4.07 10.37 28.21
C ARG A 342 -4.96 11.35 28.99
N PRO A 343 -5.62 12.32 28.35
CA PRO A 343 -6.52 13.20 29.07
C PRO A 343 -7.59 12.35 29.75
N GLU A 344 -7.60 12.36 31.08
CA GLU A 344 -8.75 11.87 31.82
C GLU A 344 -9.91 12.78 31.43
N LEU A 345 -10.86 12.24 30.66
CA LEU A 345 -12.17 12.87 30.46
C LEU A 345 -12.85 12.90 31.84
N GLY A 346 -12.53 13.93 32.62
CA GLY A 346 -13.20 14.22 33.88
C GLY A 346 -14.66 14.56 33.62
N GLU A 347 -15.51 14.31 34.63
CA GLU A 347 -16.97 14.48 34.66
C GLU A 347 -17.50 15.89 34.27
N ALA A 348 -16.63 16.83 33.92
CA ALA A 348 -16.97 18.18 33.45
C ALA A 348 -17.49 18.24 32.00
N PHE A 349 -17.51 17.12 31.26
CA PHE A 349 -18.14 17.01 29.93
C PHE A 349 -19.53 16.37 29.94
N LEU A 350 -20.15 16.20 31.11
CA LEU A 350 -21.59 15.96 31.18
C LEU A 350 -22.31 17.27 30.83
N ILE A 351 -22.87 17.31 29.63
CA ILE A 351 -23.80 18.35 29.18
C ILE A 351 -24.90 18.45 30.24
N ASP A 352 -25.01 19.62 30.85
CA ASP A 352 -26.06 19.98 31.77
C ASP A 352 -27.40 19.99 31.01
N THR A 353 -28.12 18.87 31.03
CA THR A 353 -29.52 18.82 30.59
C THR A 353 -30.41 19.34 31.72
N SER A 354 -30.24 20.61 32.08
CA SER A 354 -31.25 21.36 32.80
C SER A 354 -31.30 22.78 32.26
N ASP A 355 -32.09 22.95 31.19
CA ASP A 355 -32.94 24.12 31.02
C ASP A 355 -34.00 23.78 29.98
N GLY A 356 -35.15 23.37 30.51
CA GLY A 356 -36.39 23.12 29.78
C GLY A 356 -37.54 23.56 30.67
N GLU A 357 -37.76 24.87 30.73
CA GLU A 357 -39.11 25.45 30.90
C GLU A 357 -39.57 26.06 29.57
#